data_AF-A0A5C6D2Q2-F1
#
_entry.id   AF-A0A5C6D2Q2-F1
#
_cell.length_a   1.000
_cell.length_b   1.000
_cell.length_c   1.000
_cell.angle_alpha   90.00
_cell.angle_beta   90.00
_cell.angle_gamma   90.00
#
_symmetry.space_group_name_H-M   'P 1'
#
loop_
_entity.id
_entity.type
_entity.pdbx_description
1 polymer ?
#
loop_
_entity_poly.entity_id
_entity_poly.type
_entity_poly.pdbx_seq_one_letter_code
_entity_poly.pdbx_strand_id
1 'polypeptide(L)'
;MNVTKLTLGAACALLLSSQASARDIVGIQNFRIVSRLTGSASQNRTDAVGVGGTDLGHMVNHNGKTYFLFGDTFTGETPFVGGDWRQNAMAWSTDLNPSNGITFDGWVTRPNGTANQVISPGSQPVTYIPTGAISVGDKIYAWYMHVSDWNGWTLSHAGLGWWREGDSQFTNVPNYRFENPAGGAYTTGNGTLGGNFGMVAAREESSSPGCCQA
;
A
#
# COMPACT_ATOMS: atom_id res chain seq x y z
N MET A 1 -42.29 -33.77 39.64
CA MET A 1 -41.17 -33.15 38.91
C MET A 1 -41.40 -33.39 37.43
N ASN A 2 -41.99 -32.41 36.74
CA ASN A 2 -42.21 -32.48 35.29
C ASN A 2 -40.99 -31.88 34.59
N VAL A 3 -40.30 -32.68 33.80
CA VAL A 3 -39.19 -32.22 32.96
C VAL A 3 -39.77 -31.69 31.65
N THR A 4 -39.83 -30.37 31.52
CA THR A 4 -40.14 -29.70 30.26
C THR A 4 -38.92 -29.81 29.35
N LYS A 5 -39.02 -30.63 28.29
CA LYS A 5 -38.02 -30.63 27.21
C LYS A 5 -38.20 -29.36 26.38
N LEU A 6 -37.22 -28.47 26.41
CA LEU A 6 -37.12 -27.34 25.51
C LEU A 6 -36.50 -27.83 24.18
N THR A 7 -37.32 -28.05 23.18
CA THR A 7 -36.85 -28.30 21.81
C THR A 7 -36.45 -26.95 21.20
N LEU A 8 -35.13 -26.74 21.03
CA LEU A 8 -34.61 -25.67 20.18
C LEU A 8 -34.99 -25.98 18.73
N GLY A 9 -36.02 -25.31 18.21
CA GLY A 9 -36.26 -25.24 16.79
C GLY A 9 -35.16 -24.40 16.14
N ALA A 10 -34.28 -25.04 15.36
CA ALA A 10 -33.33 -24.35 14.51
C ALA A 10 -34.11 -23.58 13.44
N ALA A 11 -34.38 -22.30 13.68
CA ALA A 11 -34.77 -21.38 12.63
C ALA A 11 -33.54 -21.14 11.76
N CYS A 12 -33.34 -21.99 10.76
CA CYS A 12 -32.40 -21.75 9.68
C CYS A 12 -32.93 -20.55 8.89
N ALA A 13 -32.49 -19.35 9.26
CA ALA A 13 -32.75 -18.17 8.47
C ALA A 13 -32.06 -18.37 7.12
N LEU A 14 -32.85 -18.65 6.07
CA LEU A 14 -32.40 -18.56 4.69
C LEU A 14 -32.02 -17.10 4.43
N LEU A 15 -30.75 -16.78 4.60
CA LEU A 15 -30.16 -15.55 4.08
C LEU A 15 -30.16 -15.68 2.55
N LEU A 16 -31.22 -15.19 1.92
CA LEU A 16 -31.23 -14.90 0.49
C LEU A 16 -30.25 -13.76 0.24
N SER A 17 -28.99 -14.08 0.01
CA SER A 17 -28.02 -13.12 -0.50
C SER A 17 -28.40 -12.78 -1.94
N SER A 18 -29.00 -11.61 -2.16
CA SER A 18 -29.08 -11.05 -3.50
C SER A 18 -27.65 -10.72 -3.96
N GLN A 19 -27.02 -11.61 -4.71
CA GLN A 19 -25.81 -11.27 -5.42
C GLN A 19 -26.19 -10.33 -6.57
N ALA A 20 -26.18 -9.02 -6.31
CA ALA A 20 -26.13 -8.06 -7.38
C ALA A 20 -24.79 -8.26 -8.11
N SER A 21 -24.85 -8.66 -9.38
CA SER A 21 -23.64 -8.66 -10.20
C SER A 21 -23.12 -7.22 -10.30
N ALA A 22 -21.82 -7.05 -10.07
CA ALA A 22 -21.16 -5.79 -10.33
C ALA A 22 -21.40 -5.40 -11.80
N ARG A 23 -21.70 -4.12 -12.04
CA ARG A 23 -21.83 -3.62 -13.39
C ARG A 23 -20.45 -3.42 -13.99
N ASP A 24 -20.30 -3.75 -15.27
CA ASP A 24 -19.10 -3.41 -16.02
C ASP A 24 -18.93 -1.90 -16.11
N ILE A 25 -17.70 -1.43 -15.89
CA ILE A 25 -17.31 -0.04 -16.18
C ILE A 25 -16.87 0.00 -17.65
N VAL A 26 -17.76 0.40 -18.54
CA VAL A 26 -17.53 0.43 -20.00
C VAL A 26 -17.11 1.80 -20.53
N GLY A 27 -17.03 2.81 -19.67
CA GLY A 27 -16.64 4.17 -20.06
C GLY A 27 -16.84 5.19 -18.95
N ILE A 28 -16.46 6.43 -19.25
CA ILE A 28 -16.61 7.58 -18.36
C ILE A 28 -17.40 8.66 -19.09
N GLN A 29 -18.33 9.32 -18.39
CA GLN A 29 -19.03 10.51 -18.85
C GLN A 29 -18.85 11.62 -17.81
N ASN A 30 -18.89 12.88 -18.25
CA ASN A 30 -18.77 14.05 -17.36
C ASN A 30 -17.48 14.05 -16.49
N PHE A 31 -16.38 13.55 -17.05
CA PHE A 31 -15.08 13.54 -16.38
C PHE A 31 -14.51 14.96 -16.27
N ARG A 32 -14.04 15.32 -15.09
CA ARG A 32 -13.21 16.52 -14.88
C ARG A 32 -12.09 16.21 -13.90
N ILE A 33 -10.90 16.72 -14.19
CA ILE A 33 -9.82 16.79 -13.20
C ILE A 33 -10.15 17.96 -12.28
N VAL A 34 -10.31 17.69 -10.99
CA VAL A 34 -10.73 18.70 -10.00
C VAL A 34 -9.56 19.56 -9.54
N SER A 35 -8.46 18.92 -9.14
CA SER A 35 -7.28 19.59 -8.60
C SER A 35 -6.04 18.73 -8.74
N ARG A 36 -4.88 19.39 -8.84
CA ARG A 36 -3.58 18.75 -8.68
C ARG A 36 -3.22 18.74 -7.20
N LEU A 37 -2.82 17.58 -6.67
CA LEU A 37 -2.55 17.42 -5.24
C LEU A 37 -1.09 17.65 -4.84
N THR A 38 -0.13 17.46 -5.75
CA THR A 38 1.32 17.60 -5.49
C THR A 38 2.01 18.57 -6.46
N GLY A 39 3.10 19.18 -6.02
CA GLY A 39 3.91 20.17 -6.73
C GLY A 39 3.62 21.63 -6.35
N SER A 40 4.38 22.54 -6.94
CA SER A 40 4.38 23.96 -6.55
C SER A 40 3.17 24.76 -7.01
N ALA A 41 2.46 24.28 -8.03
CA ALA A 41 1.16 24.82 -8.44
C ALA A 41 0.00 23.92 -8.00
N SER A 42 0.22 23.02 -7.05
CA SER A 42 -0.85 22.23 -6.42
C SER A 42 -1.53 23.05 -5.32
N GLN A 43 -2.77 22.69 -4.99
CA GLN A 43 -3.48 23.34 -3.87
C GLN A 43 -2.78 23.14 -2.52
N ASN A 44 -2.01 22.05 -2.39
CA ASN A 44 -1.30 21.68 -1.17
C ASN A 44 0.11 22.28 -1.10
N ARG A 45 0.61 22.91 -2.18
CA ARG A 45 1.94 23.53 -2.23
C ARG A 45 3.03 22.62 -1.65
N THR A 46 3.06 21.38 -2.13
CA THR A 46 3.91 20.33 -1.53
C THR A 46 5.39 20.57 -1.79
N ASP A 47 5.75 21.55 -2.61
CA ASP A 47 7.10 22.10 -2.71
C ASP A 47 7.64 22.57 -1.35
N ALA A 48 6.75 23.02 -0.45
CA ALA A 48 7.11 23.41 0.92
C ALA A 48 7.69 22.26 1.76
N VAL A 49 7.33 21.01 1.47
CA VAL A 49 7.90 19.80 2.10
C VAL A 49 8.90 19.09 1.19
N GLY A 50 9.34 19.77 0.13
CA GLY A 50 10.29 19.25 -0.86
C GLY A 50 9.69 18.17 -1.76
N VAL A 51 8.38 18.17 -2.00
CA VAL A 51 7.71 17.25 -2.94
C VAL A 51 7.21 18.06 -4.13
N GLY A 52 7.98 18.06 -5.21
CA GLY A 52 7.61 18.67 -6.48
C GLY A 52 6.80 17.72 -7.36
N GLY A 53 7.18 16.45 -7.39
CA GLY A 53 6.58 15.41 -8.21
C GLY A 53 6.73 14.05 -7.55
N THR A 54 5.78 13.16 -7.82
CA THR A 54 5.77 11.81 -7.27
C THR A 54 4.98 10.87 -8.20
N ASP A 55 5.28 9.59 -8.14
CA ASP A 55 4.43 8.55 -8.73
C ASP A 55 3.46 7.92 -7.70
N LEU A 56 2.46 7.22 -8.23
CA LEU A 56 1.44 6.52 -7.46
C LEU A 56 0.68 7.43 -6.47
N GLY A 57 0.35 6.91 -5.28
CA GLY A 57 -0.57 7.54 -4.32
C GLY A 57 -1.62 6.55 -3.80
N HIS A 58 -1.19 5.37 -3.36
CA HIS A 58 -2.08 4.38 -2.78
C HIS A 58 -2.70 4.89 -1.49
N MET A 59 -4.03 4.79 -1.39
CA MET A 59 -4.78 5.32 -0.25
C MET A 59 -5.16 4.22 0.72
N VAL A 60 -5.07 4.51 2.01
CA VAL A 60 -5.62 3.66 3.08
C VAL A 60 -6.26 4.52 4.16
N ASN A 61 -7.46 4.14 4.57
CA ASN A 61 -8.13 4.79 5.70
C ASN A 61 -7.68 4.12 7.00
N HIS A 62 -7.20 4.92 7.96
CA HIS A 62 -6.72 4.47 9.27
C HIS A 62 -7.01 5.56 10.30
N ASN A 63 -7.61 5.21 11.44
CA ASN A 63 -7.93 6.12 12.55
C ASN A 63 -8.62 7.44 12.14
N GLY A 64 -9.57 7.38 11.19
CA GLY A 64 -10.30 8.56 10.73
C GLY A 64 -9.52 9.50 9.81
N LYS A 65 -8.33 9.10 9.36
CA LYS A 65 -7.52 9.79 8.35
C LYS A 65 -7.40 8.93 7.09
N THR A 66 -7.24 9.58 5.96
CA THR A 66 -6.75 8.93 4.74
C THR A 66 -5.25 9.18 4.62
N TYR A 67 -4.48 8.10 4.55
CA TYR A 67 -3.04 8.14 4.30
C TYR A 67 -2.78 7.88 2.82
N PHE A 68 -1.82 8.61 2.26
CA PHE A 68 -1.41 8.54 0.86
C PHE A 68 0.03 8.05 0.80
N LEU A 69 0.23 6.83 0.32
CA LEU A 69 1.54 6.22 0.11
C LEU A 69 1.97 6.46 -1.34
N PHE A 70 2.96 7.32 -1.50
CA PHE A 70 3.57 7.67 -2.76
C PHE A 70 4.81 6.81 -3.03
N GLY A 71 5.17 6.63 -4.30
CA GLY A 71 6.43 6.00 -4.68
C GLY A 71 7.52 7.03 -4.96
N ASP A 72 8.23 6.89 -6.08
CA ASP A 72 9.39 7.69 -6.43
C ASP A 72 9.05 9.19 -6.41
N THR A 73 9.66 9.91 -5.47
CA THR A 73 9.32 11.29 -5.09
C THR A 73 10.54 12.19 -5.17
N PHE A 74 10.40 13.34 -5.82
CA PHE A 74 11.48 14.28 -6.10
C PHE A 74 11.11 15.70 -5.66
N THR A 75 12.11 16.55 -5.41
CA THR A 75 11.87 17.98 -5.14
C THR A 75 11.40 18.77 -6.37
N GLY A 76 11.72 18.29 -7.57
CA GLY A 76 11.23 18.83 -8.84
C GLY A 76 9.98 18.10 -9.33
N GLU A 77 9.24 18.72 -10.25
CA GLU A 77 8.02 18.11 -10.81
C GLU A 77 8.29 16.94 -11.77
N THR A 78 9.54 16.75 -12.18
CA THR A 78 9.98 15.62 -13.00
C THR A 78 11.25 14.98 -12.43
N PRO A 79 11.52 13.70 -12.73
CA PRO A 79 12.75 13.02 -12.27
C PRO A 79 14.04 13.69 -12.75
N PHE A 80 14.02 14.40 -13.89
CA PHE A 80 15.20 15.00 -14.51
C PHE A 80 15.55 16.40 -13.99
N VAL A 81 14.60 17.07 -13.33
CA VAL A 81 14.72 18.46 -12.88
C VAL A 81 14.72 18.56 -11.34
N GLY A 82 14.50 17.45 -10.65
CA GLY A 82 14.51 17.37 -9.19
C GLY A 82 15.82 16.84 -8.59
N GLY A 83 15.89 16.91 -7.27
CA GLY A 83 16.88 16.22 -6.43
C GLY A 83 16.19 15.58 -5.22
N ASP A 84 16.97 15.12 -4.25
CA ASP A 84 16.46 14.47 -3.03
C ASP A 84 15.39 13.41 -3.33
N TRP A 85 15.77 12.45 -4.19
CA TRP A 85 14.93 11.32 -4.52
C TRP A 85 14.66 10.49 -3.27
N ARG A 86 13.38 10.35 -2.94
CA ARG A 86 12.88 9.37 -1.98
C ARG A 86 12.11 8.33 -2.77
N GLN A 87 12.38 7.06 -2.48
CA GLN A 87 11.74 5.90 -3.11
C GLN A 87 10.23 5.83 -2.82
N ASN A 88 9.81 6.52 -1.75
CA ASN A 88 8.45 6.60 -1.29
C ASN A 88 8.30 7.76 -0.31
N ALA A 89 7.08 8.24 -0.12
CA ALA A 89 6.72 9.24 0.88
C ALA A 89 5.29 9.01 1.37
N MET A 90 4.93 9.59 2.52
CA MET A 90 3.56 9.47 3.04
C MET A 90 3.01 10.81 3.52
N ALA A 91 1.84 11.16 2.99
CA ALA A 91 0.99 12.25 3.47
C ALA A 91 -0.25 11.70 4.17
N TRP A 92 -0.95 12.55 4.90
CA TRP A 92 -2.25 12.23 5.47
C TRP A 92 -3.21 13.41 5.38
N SER A 93 -4.49 13.08 5.40
CA SER A 93 -5.60 14.03 5.32
C SER A 93 -6.79 13.56 6.16
N THR A 94 -7.49 14.51 6.75
CA THR A 94 -8.82 14.39 7.35
C THR A 94 -9.90 14.95 6.42
N ASP A 95 -9.53 15.49 5.26
CA ASP A 95 -10.44 15.92 4.20
C ASP A 95 -10.96 14.69 3.45
N LEU A 96 -12.22 14.35 3.72
CA LEU A 96 -12.91 13.20 3.12
C LEU A 96 -13.74 13.58 1.88
N ASN A 97 -13.69 14.84 1.44
CA ASN A 97 -14.49 15.34 0.33
C ASN A 97 -13.63 15.60 -0.91
N PRO A 98 -13.52 14.65 -1.86
CA PRO A 98 -12.68 14.83 -3.04
C PRO A 98 -13.26 15.82 -4.08
N SER A 99 -14.46 16.37 -3.88
CA SER A 99 -15.18 17.14 -4.91
C SER A 99 -14.54 18.47 -5.29
N ASN A 100 -13.66 19.01 -4.43
CA ASN A 100 -12.88 20.23 -4.63
C ASN A 100 -11.35 19.98 -4.50
N GLY A 101 -10.91 18.73 -4.62
CA GLY A 101 -9.54 18.30 -4.35
C GLY A 101 -9.44 17.60 -3.00
N ILE A 102 -8.23 17.37 -2.50
CA ILE A 102 -7.96 16.85 -1.16
C ILE A 102 -6.88 17.71 -0.52
N THR A 103 -7.18 18.28 0.65
CA THR A 103 -6.20 19.05 1.42
C THR A 103 -5.33 18.10 2.25
N PHE A 104 -4.01 18.16 2.12
CA PHE A 104 -3.11 17.41 2.99
C PHE A 104 -2.91 18.18 4.29
N ASP A 105 -3.22 17.53 5.41
CA ASP A 105 -3.03 18.11 6.74
C ASP A 105 -1.59 17.94 7.22
N GLY A 106 -0.87 16.94 6.70
CA GLY A 106 0.51 16.72 7.07
C GLY A 106 1.21 15.60 6.30
N TRP A 107 2.48 15.43 6.63
CA TRP A 107 3.39 14.44 6.08
C TRP A 107 4.13 13.73 7.19
N VAL A 108 4.60 12.52 6.94
CA VAL A 108 5.68 11.96 7.76
C VAL A 108 6.96 12.68 7.34
N THR A 109 7.55 13.45 8.26
CA THR A 109 8.66 14.37 7.96
C THR A 109 9.98 13.95 8.58
N ARG A 110 11.07 14.36 7.94
CA ARG A 110 12.41 14.40 8.52
C ARG A 110 12.49 15.50 9.58
N PRO A 111 13.55 15.55 10.41
CA PRO A 111 13.74 16.63 11.39
C PRO A 111 13.77 18.04 10.80
N ASN A 112 14.13 18.19 9.53
CA ASN A 112 14.14 19.49 8.84
C ASN A 112 12.78 19.89 8.24
N GLY A 113 11.71 19.13 8.48
CA GLY A 113 10.35 19.42 7.99
C GLY A 113 10.06 18.95 6.56
N THR A 114 11.03 18.42 5.82
CA THR A 114 10.79 17.84 4.49
C THR A 114 10.15 16.44 4.59
N ALA A 115 9.40 16.02 3.58
CA ALA A 115 8.80 14.70 3.53
C ALA A 115 9.88 13.60 3.64
N ASN A 116 9.64 12.63 4.52
CA ASN A 116 10.55 11.51 4.78
C ASN A 116 10.32 10.35 3.80
N GLN A 117 11.37 9.55 3.60
CA GLN A 117 11.20 8.21 3.06
C GLN A 117 10.71 7.28 4.16
N VAL A 118 9.54 6.68 3.96
CA VAL A 118 8.82 5.96 5.02
C VAL A 118 9.04 4.46 4.99
N ILE A 119 9.33 3.85 3.83
CA ILE A 119 9.79 2.46 3.72
C ILE A 119 11.26 2.52 3.38
N SER A 120 12.10 2.15 4.35
CA SER A 120 13.54 2.17 4.17
C SER A 120 14.00 0.96 3.35
N PRO A 121 14.89 1.18 2.36
CA PRO A 121 15.55 0.10 1.66
C PRO A 121 16.37 -0.73 2.64
N GLY A 122 16.30 -2.05 2.50
CA GLY A 122 17.35 -2.93 3.03
C GLY A 122 18.66 -2.75 2.25
N SER A 123 19.54 -3.74 2.27
CA SER A 123 20.74 -3.72 1.44
C SER A 123 20.42 -3.94 -0.05
N GLN A 124 21.03 -3.12 -0.92
CA GLN A 124 21.10 -3.28 -2.39
C GLN A 124 19.81 -3.18 -3.26
N PRO A 125 18.76 -2.40 -2.92
CA PRO A 125 17.76 -2.00 -3.91
C PRO A 125 18.17 -0.77 -4.71
N VAL A 126 17.56 -0.65 -5.87
CA VAL A 126 17.42 0.63 -6.56
C VAL A 126 16.23 1.41 -5.99
N THR A 127 15.05 0.78 -5.80
CA THR A 127 13.90 1.42 -5.14
C THR A 127 12.95 0.45 -4.43
N TYR A 128 12.24 0.94 -3.41
CA TYR A 128 11.12 0.30 -2.71
C TYR A 128 9.87 1.14 -2.92
N ILE A 129 8.91 0.62 -3.70
CA ILE A 129 7.70 1.37 -4.07
C ILE A 129 6.46 0.70 -3.45
N PRO A 130 5.64 1.42 -2.67
CA PRO A 130 4.38 0.91 -2.15
C PRO A 130 3.44 0.50 -3.29
N THR A 131 2.78 -0.64 -3.15
CA THR A 131 1.83 -1.17 -4.16
C THR A 131 0.40 -1.33 -3.62
N GLY A 132 0.19 -1.03 -2.34
CA GLY A 132 -1.10 -1.08 -1.68
C GLY A 132 -0.95 -1.14 -0.16
N ALA A 133 -2.03 -0.85 0.56
CA ALA A 133 -2.03 -0.91 2.01
C ALA A 133 -3.41 -1.25 2.58
N ILE A 134 -3.42 -1.81 3.79
CA ILE A 134 -4.61 -2.05 4.61
C ILE A 134 -4.40 -1.56 6.03
N SER A 135 -5.49 -1.21 6.70
CA SER A 135 -5.51 -0.87 8.12
C SER A 135 -6.01 -2.08 8.92
N VAL A 136 -5.22 -2.52 9.91
CA VAL A 136 -5.58 -3.62 10.82
C VAL A 136 -5.19 -3.23 12.23
N GLY A 137 -6.18 -3.13 13.12
CA GLY A 137 -5.95 -2.70 14.51
C GLY A 137 -5.30 -1.32 14.57
N ASP A 138 -4.19 -1.21 15.29
CA ASP A 138 -3.40 0.02 15.48
C ASP A 138 -2.33 0.23 14.40
N LYS A 139 -2.38 -0.52 13.29
CA LYS A 139 -1.34 -0.51 12.25
C LYS A 139 -1.88 -0.32 10.85
N ILE A 140 -1.07 0.33 10.03
CA ILE A 140 -1.13 0.25 8.58
C ILE A 140 -0.12 -0.80 8.13
N TYR A 141 -0.56 -1.73 7.30
CA TYR A 141 0.29 -2.69 6.60
C TYR A 141 0.36 -2.31 5.14
N ALA A 142 1.56 -2.13 4.60
CA ALA A 142 1.79 -1.74 3.21
C ALA A 142 2.66 -2.78 2.49
N TRP A 143 2.17 -3.26 1.35
CA TRP A 143 2.99 -4.03 0.43
C TRP A 143 3.86 -3.08 -0.39
N TYR A 144 5.04 -3.55 -0.75
CA TYR A 144 5.95 -2.83 -1.63
C TYR A 144 6.62 -3.78 -2.61
N MET A 145 7.01 -3.26 -3.76
CA MET A 145 7.93 -3.92 -4.69
C MET A 145 9.36 -3.46 -4.44
N HIS A 146 10.30 -4.40 -4.46
CA HIS A 146 11.74 -4.14 -4.46
C HIS A 146 12.27 -4.23 -5.88
N VAL A 147 12.65 -3.09 -6.44
CA VAL A 147 13.32 -3.01 -7.75
C VAL A 147 14.83 -3.05 -7.53
N SER A 148 15.51 -4.02 -8.14
CA SER A 148 16.97 -4.20 -8.04
C SER A 148 17.73 -3.69 -9.27
N ASP A 149 17.07 -3.47 -10.40
CA ASP A 149 17.67 -2.85 -11.59
C ASP A 149 16.59 -2.19 -12.47
N TRP A 150 16.81 -0.95 -12.90
CA TRP A 150 15.95 -0.29 -13.89
C TRP A 150 16.30 -0.71 -15.33
N ASN A 151 17.53 -1.17 -15.58
CA ASN A 151 17.97 -1.70 -16.87
C ASN A 151 17.39 -3.10 -17.08
N GLY A 152 16.16 -3.16 -17.59
CA GLY A 152 15.40 -4.40 -17.75
C GLY A 152 14.28 -4.59 -16.71
N TRP A 153 14.00 -3.56 -15.90
CA TRP A 153 12.89 -3.54 -14.93
C TRP A 153 12.85 -4.81 -14.07
N THR A 154 13.91 -4.98 -13.30
CA THR A 154 14.18 -6.17 -12.52
C THR A 154 13.64 -6.01 -11.11
N LEU A 155 12.61 -6.78 -10.75
CA LEU A 155 12.09 -6.86 -9.39
C LEU A 155 12.72 -8.07 -8.69
N SER A 156 13.33 -7.88 -7.52
CA SER A 156 13.90 -9.02 -6.77
C SER A 156 12.83 -9.74 -5.95
N HIS A 157 11.92 -8.98 -5.31
CA HIS A 157 10.80 -9.52 -4.53
C HIS A 157 9.71 -8.46 -4.29
N ALA A 158 8.55 -8.91 -3.83
CA ALA A 158 7.61 -8.07 -3.09
C ALA A 158 7.74 -8.33 -1.59
N GLY A 159 7.55 -7.29 -0.77
CA GLY A 159 7.61 -7.37 0.69
C GLY A 159 6.43 -6.69 1.37
N LEU A 160 6.44 -6.73 2.70
CA LEU A 160 5.43 -6.12 3.56
C LEU A 160 6.11 -5.31 4.66
N GLY A 161 5.57 -4.15 4.97
CA GLY A 161 5.94 -3.37 6.15
C GLY A 161 4.69 -3.03 6.97
N TRP A 162 4.88 -2.75 8.25
CA TRP A 162 3.84 -2.16 9.09
C TRP A 162 4.29 -0.84 9.69
N TRP A 163 3.35 0.04 9.96
CA TRP A 163 3.55 1.37 10.53
C TRP A 163 2.47 1.68 11.56
N ARG A 164 2.83 2.38 12.64
CA ARG A 164 1.89 2.94 13.62
C ARG A 164 1.88 4.45 13.55
N GLU A 165 0.75 5.03 13.92
CA GLU A 165 0.61 6.48 13.98
C GLU A 165 1.67 7.13 14.87
N GLY A 166 2.45 8.03 14.28
CA GLY A 166 3.59 8.70 14.92
C GLY A 166 4.97 8.11 14.58
N ASP A 167 5.04 6.91 13.99
CA ASP A 167 6.32 6.35 13.54
C ASP A 167 6.90 7.19 12.39
N SER A 168 8.22 7.36 12.37
CA SER A 168 8.90 8.05 11.26
C SER A 168 9.05 7.17 10.02
N GLN A 169 8.96 5.84 10.17
CA GLN A 169 9.14 4.84 9.12
C GLN A 169 8.36 3.56 9.40
N PHE A 170 8.05 2.80 8.35
CA PHE A 170 7.56 1.44 8.40
C PHE A 170 8.66 0.50 8.91
N THR A 171 8.25 -0.47 9.71
CA THR A 171 9.06 -1.65 10.04
C THR A 171 8.80 -2.72 9.00
N ASN A 172 9.83 -3.11 8.24
CA ASN A 172 9.74 -4.22 7.30
C ASN A 172 9.49 -5.54 8.04
N VAL A 173 8.51 -6.33 7.58
CA VAL A 173 8.21 -7.66 8.11
C VAL A 173 9.30 -8.62 7.65
N PRO A 174 10.10 -9.21 8.56
CA PRO A 174 11.13 -10.16 8.19
C PRO A 174 10.52 -11.38 7.50
N ASN A 175 11.21 -11.93 6.50
CA ASN A 175 10.84 -13.15 5.78
C ASN A 175 9.49 -13.12 5.02
N TYR A 176 8.72 -12.04 5.08
CA TYR A 176 7.59 -11.83 4.17
C TYR A 176 8.15 -11.34 2.83
N ARG A 177 8.56 -12.29 1.99
CA ARG A 177 9.12 -12.02 0.66
C ARG A 177 8.52 -12.96 -0.37
N PHE A 178 7.98 -12.37 -1.42
CA PHE A 178 7.58 -13.11 -2.62
C PHE A 178 8.71 -13.05 -3.64
N GLU A 179 9.66 -13.96 -3.48
CA GLU A 179 10.79 -14.15 -4.40
C GLU A 179 10.38 -15.03 -5.59
N ASN A 180 11.16 -15.02 -6.67
CA ASN A 180 10.92 -15.94 -7.79
C ASN A 180 11.10 -17.39 -7.31
N PRO A 181 10.09 -18.28 -7.42
CA PRO A 181 10.23 -19.67 -7.01
C PRO A 181 11.33 -20.44 -7.78
N ALA A 182 11.66 -19.99 -8.99
CA ALA A 182 12.75 -20.55 -9.79
C ALA A 182 14.14 -19.98 -9.44
N GLY A 183 14.22 -19.06 -8.47
CA GLY A 183 15.41 -18.29 -8.15
C GLY A 183 15.67 -17.14 -9.13
N GLY A 184 16.45 -16.15 -8.71
CA GLY A 184 16.75 -14.95 -9.50
C GLY A 184 15.66 -13.88 -9.42
N ALA A 185 15.85 -12.79 -10.15
CA ALA A 185 14.94 -11.65 -10.15
C ALA A 185 13.92 -11.73 -11.31
N TYR A 186 12.75 -11.14 -11.12
CA TYR A 186 11.72 -10.98 -12.16
C TYR A 186 12.18 -9.91 -13.15
N THR A 187 12.53 -10.30 -14.38
CA THR A 187 13.03 -9.37 -15.42
C THR A 187 12.03 -9.24 -16.58
N THR A 188 12.01 -8.07 -17.23
CA THR A 188 11.14 -7.82 -18.41
C THR A 188 11.72 -8.34 -19.73
N GLY A 189 12.64 -9.30 -19.69
CA GLY A 189 13.23 -9.93 -20.88
C GLY A 189 12.18 -10.66 -21.72
N ASN A 190 11.50 -9.93 -22.59
CA ASN A 190 10.62 -10.35 -23.69
C ASN A 190 10.06 -11.78 -23.55
N GLY A 191 9.15 -11.97 -22.58
CA GLY A 191 8.19 -13.08 -22.55
C GLY A 191 8.71 -14.52 -22.52
N THR A 192 10.01 -14.79 -22.33
CA THR A 192 10.51 -16.18 -22.51
C THR A 192 11.30 -16.78 -21.35
N LEU A 193 11.40 -16.13 -20.18
CA LEU A 193 11.88 -16.80 -18.96
C LEU A 193 11.15 -16.31 -17.71
N GLY A 194 10.00 -16.95 -17.47
CA GLY A 194 9.44 -17.26 -16.13
C GLY A 194 9.59 -16.22 -15.02
N GLY A 195 8.87 -15.10 -15.13
CA GLY A 195 8.56 -14.26 -13.97
C GLY A 195 7.09 -14.45 -13.57
N ASN A 196 6.83 -15.07 -12.43
CA ASN A 196 5.48 -15.12 -11.84
C ASN A 196 5.07 -13.72 -11.30
N PHE A 197 4.59 -12.85 -12.18
CA PHE A 197 3.69 -11.76 -11.79
C PHE A 197 2.36 -12.41 -11.35
N GLY A 198 2.20 -12.65 -10.04
CA GLY A 198 1.06 -13.42 -9.56
C GLY A 198 0.67 -13.12 -8.12
N MET A 199 -0.61 -13.33 -7.82
CA MET A 199 -1.11 -13.36 -6.45
C MET A 199 -0.90 -14.76 -5.88
N VAL A 200 -0.42 -14.85 -4.64
CA VAL A 200 -0.24 -16.15 -3.97
C VAL A 200 -1.19 -16.27 -2.78
N ALA A 201 -1.73 -17.47 -2.58
CA ALA A 201 -2.36 -17.84 -1.31
C ALA A 201 -1.24 -18.37 -0.39
N ALA A 202 -1.04 -17.70 0.74
CA ALA A 202 -0.09 -18.12 1.76
C ALA A 202 -0.86 -18.56 3.02
N ARG A 203 -0.33 -19.57 3.70
CA ARG A 203 -0.78 -19.98 5.04
C ARG A 203 0.41 -19.92 5.99
N GLU A 204 0.14 -19.62 7.25
CA GLU A 204 1.12 -19.89 8.30
C GLU A 204 1.26 -21.41 8.43
N GLU A 205 2.47 -21.93 8.26
CA GLU A 205 2.78 -23.30 8.66
C GLU A 205 3.03 -23.25 10.16
N SER A 206 2.02 -23.62 10.95
CA SER A 206 2.27 -23.85 12.37
C SER A 206 3.29 -24.98 12.48
N SER A 207 4.40 -24.74 13.17
CA SER A 207 5.16 -25.86 13.73
C SER A 207 4.17 -26.64 14.62
N SER A 208 3.78 -27.84 14.21
CA SER A 208 2.75 -28.64 14.88
C SER A 208 2.90 -28.69 16.40
N PRO A 209 1.78 -28.78 17.15
CA PRO A 209 1.75 -28.58 18.59
C PRO A 209 2.36 -29.77 19.32
N GLY A 210 3.56 -29.58 19.86
CA GLY A 210 4.12 -30.45 20.88
C GLY A 210 3.56 -30.12 22.26
N CYS A 211 2.24 -30.22 22.48
CA CYS A 211 1.69 -30.47 23.80
C CYS A 211 0.19 -30.82 23.73
N CYS A 212 -0.20 -31.85 24.48
CA CYS A 212 -1.56 -32.34 24.71
C CYS A 212 -2.18 -33.19 23.59
N GLN A 213 -1.67 -34.41 23.42
CA GLN A 213 -2.58 -35.56 23.27
C GLN A 213 -3.00 -35.98 24.68
N ALA A 214 -4.31 -35.96 24.93
CA ALA A 214 -4.97 -36.60 26.07
C ALA A 214 -5.95 -37.63 25.53
#